data_AF-A0A7W2IT23-F1
#
_entry.id   AF-A0A7W2IT23-F1
#
_cell.length_a   1.000
_cell.length_b   1.000
_cell.length_c   1.000
_cell.angle_alpha   90.00
_cell.angle_beta   90.00
_cell.angle_gamma   90.00
#
_symmetry.space_group_name_H-M   'P 1'
#
loop_
_entity.id
_entity.type
_entity.pdbx_description
1 polymer ?
#
loop_
_entity_poly.entity_id
_entity_poly.type
_entity_poly.pdbx_seq_one_letter_code
_entity_poly.pdbx_strand_id
1 'polypeptide(L)'
;MADFQYYFHQLPCFNCQKTTVNTDLGWLTEAMKDDVLAQVAATIAEGNVEADLSVNVTCSADEARDYLLLNFYGYSEEELASQVEAEDEKEVADEIAELLAEGNDVAVFEHEIALQICTDCGIDDESNQA
;
A
#
# COMPACT_ATOMS: atom_id res chain seq x y z
N MET A 1 -13.67 7.45 12.40
CA MET A 1 -12.97 6.55 11.47
C MET A 1 -13.15 7.14 10.09
N ALA A 2 -12.04 7.37 9.40
CA ALA A 2 -12.08 7.76 8.00
C ALA A 2 -12.59 6.58 7.15
N ASP A 3 -13.00 6.86 5.90
CA ASP A 3 -13.62 5.89 4.99
C ASP A 3 -12.57 4.95 4.35
N PHE A 4 -11.79 4.26 5.19
CA PHE A 4 -10.80 3.27 4.77
C PHE A 4 -11.48 2.00 4.23
N GLN A 5 -10.91 1.43 3.18
CA GLN A 5 -11.31 0.13 2.63
C GLN A 5 -10.07 -0.69 2.29
N TYR A 6 -10.19 -2.00 2.40
CA TYR A 6 -9.14 -2.91 1.97
C TYR A 6 -9.18 -3.11 0.46
N TYR A 7 -8.12 -2.73 -0.24
CA TYR A 7 -8.08 -2.77 -1.70
C TYR A 7 -7.15 -3.86 -2.24
N PHE A 8 -7.64 -4.50 -3.31
CA PHE A 8 -6.81 -5.28 -4.24
C PHE A 8 -6.85 -4.61 -5.61
N HIS A 9 -5.74 -4.71 -6.34
CA HIS A 9 -5.67 -4.26 -7.73
C HIS A 9 -4.92 -5.24 -8.62
N GLN A 10 -5.28 -5.25 -9.91
CA GLN A 10 -4.61 -6.07 -10.91
C GLN A 10 -3.31 -5.37 -11.35
N LEU A 11 -2.17 -5.82 -10.83
CA LEU A 11 -0.86 -5.30 -11.19
C LEU A 11 -0.03 -6.36 -11.94
N PRO A 12 0.93 -5.97 -12.79
CA PRO A 12 1.83 -6.91 -13.44
C PRO A 12 2.55 -7.78 -12.41
N CYS A 13 2.61 -9.09 -12.64
CA CYS A 13 3.38 -9.96 -11.75
C CYS A 13 4.88 -9.67 -11.87
N PHE A 14 5.57 -9.75 -10.74
CA PHE A 14 6.99 -9.39 -10.64
C PHE A 14 7.89 -10.17 -11.63
N ASN A 15 7.65 -11.47 -11.79
CA ASN A 15 8.55 -12.37 -12.49
C ASN A 15 8.56 -12.23 -14.02
N CYS A 16 7.48 -11.80 -14.66
CA CYS A 16 7.47 -11.59 -16.12
C CYS A 16 6.71 -10.37 -16.59
N GLN A 17 5.96 -9.68 -15.72
CA GLN A 17 5.32 -8.39 -15.99
C GLN A 17 4.33 -8.40 -17.18
N LYS A 18 3.98 -9.58 -17.70
CA LYS A 18 3.05 -9.77 -18.82
C LYS A 18 1.64 -10.07 -18.36
N THR A 19 1.52 -10.85 -17.28
CA THR A 19 0.26 -11.24 -16.67
C THR A 19 -0.04 -10.30 -15.52
N THR A 20 -1.28 -9.87 -15.37
CA THR A 20 -1.71 -9.14 -14.17
C THR A 20 -2.28 -10.10 -13.14
N VAL A 21 -2.03 -9.82 -11.88
CA VAL A 21 -2.47 -10.61 -10.73
C VAL A 21 -3.02 -9.69 -9.65
N ASN A 22 -3.97 -10.20 -8.86
CA ASN A 22 -4.49 -9.46 -7.71
C ASN A 22 -3.35 -9.22 -6.72
N THR A 23 -3.00 -7.96 -6.54
CA THR A 23 -1.98 -7.49 -5.62
C THR A 23 -2.67 -6.70 -4.52
N ASP A 24 -2.23 -6.95 -3.30
CA ASP A 24 -2.71 -6.28 -2.11
C ASP A 24 -2.21 -4.82 -2.08
N LEU A 25 -3.11 -3.88 -1.88
CA LEU A 25 -2.77 -2.46 -1.71
C LEU A 25 -2.89 -2.00 -0.25
N GLY A 26 -3.39 -2.83 0.65
CA GLY A 26 -3.66 -2.48 2.04
C GLY A 26 -4.96 -1.68 2.23
N TRP A 27 -5.08 -1.08 3.41
CA TRP A 27 -6.20 -0.23 3.81
C TRP A 27 -5.96 1.21 3.36
N LEU A 28 -6.76 1.69 2.42
CA LEU A 28 -6.62 3.06 1.88
C LEU A 28 -8.00 3.74 1.81
N THR A 29 -8.04 5.06 1.81
CA THR A 29 -9.22 5.79 1.32
C THR A 29 -9.27 5.74 -0.21
N GLU A 30 -10.42 6.08 -0.81
CA GLU A 30 -10.55 6.08 -2.28
C GLU A 30 -9.53 7.02 -2.95
N ALA A 31 -9.29 8.20 -2.36
CA ALA A 31 -8.31 9.16 -2.86
C ALA A 31 -6.87 8.63 -2.76
N MET A 32 -6.50 8.05 -1.60
CA MET A 32 -5.19 7.43 -1.41
C MET A 32 -4.94 6.29 -2.40
N LYS A 33 -5.95 5.44 -2.65
CA LYS A 33 -5.88 4.35 -3.63
C LYS A 33 -5.61 4.89 -5.04
N ASP A 34 -6.28 5.95 -5.46
CA ASP A 34 -6.07 6.54 -6.78
C ASP A 34 -4.65 7.14 -6.92
N ASP A 35 -4.14 7.80 -5.88
CA ASP A 35 -2.78 8.35 -5.85
C ASP A 35 -1.70 7.26 -5.83
N VAL A 36 -1.93 6.19 -5.06
CA VAL A 36 -1.07 5.00 -5.04
C VAL A 36 -0.99 4.37 -6.43
N LEU A 37 -2.12 4.16 -7.10
CA LEU A 37 -2.15 3.57 -8.44
C LEU A 37 -1.46 4.45 -9.48
N ALA A 38 -1.58 5.78 -9.37
CA ALA A 38 -0.86 6.71 -10.23
C ALA A 38 0.67 6.59 -10.06
N GLN A 39 1.15 6.48 -8.82
CA GLN A 39 2.57 6.28 -8.52
C GLN A 39 3.08 4.92 -9.01
N VAL A 40 2.35 3.84 -8.73
CA VAL A 40 2.67 2.50 -9.23
C VAL A 40 2.75 2.49 -10.76
N ALA A 41 1.79 3.10 -11.45
CA ALA A 41 1.79 3.18 -12.91
C ALA A 41 3.01 3.95 -13.45
N ALA A 42 3.42 5.02 -12.78
CA ALA A 42 4.63 5.76 -13.13
C ALA A 42 5.90 4.90 -12.95
N THR A 43 6.05 4.23 -11.80
CA THR A 43 7.19 3.33 -11.52
C THR A 43 7.29 2.20 -12.54
N ILE A 44 6.16 1.59 -12.91
CA ILE A 44 6.10 0.54 -13.95
C ILE A 44 6.48 1.11 -15.32
N ALA A 45 6.01 2.30 -15.67
CA ALA A 45 6.34 2.93 -16.96
C ALA A 45 7.84 3.29 -17.08
N GLU A 46 8.51 3.58 -15.96
CA GLU A 46 9.96 3.79 -15.90
C GLU A 46 10.76 2.47 -15.98
N GLY A 47 10.09 1.33 -15.87
CA GLY A 47 10.73 0.00 -15.86
C GLY A 47 11.39 -0.35 -14.52
N ASN A 48 11.12 0.42 -13.45
CA ASN A 48 11.65 0.21 -12.11
C ASN A 48 10.80 -0.79 -11.32
N VAL A 49 10.47 -1.93 -11.94
CA VAL A 49 9.58 -2.94 -11.35
C VAL A 49 10.39 -3.88 -10.48
N GLU A 50 10.39 -3.62 -9.17
CA GLU A 50 10.97 -4.48 -8.14
C GLU A 50 9.89 -5.35 -7.49
N ALA A 51 10.30 -6.31 -6.64
CA ALA A 51 9.35 -7.19 -5.95
C ALA A 51 8.46 -6.39 -4.99
N ASP A 52 9.01 -5.35 -4.40
CA ASP A 52 8.34 -4.45 -3.48
C ASP A 52 8.41 -3.03 -4.09
N LEU A 53 7.26 -2.38 -4.26
CA LEU A 53 7.18 -1.01 -4.77
C LEU A 53 6.89 -0.07 -3.60
N SER A 54 7.82 0.86 -3.35
CA SER A 54 7.57 1.97 -2.44
C SER A 54 6.77 3.08 -3.13
N VAL A 55 5.65 3.46 -2.54
CA VAL A 55 4.85 4.63 -2.93
C VAL A 55 4.59 5.51 -1.71
N ASN A 56 4.13 6.74 -1.91
CA ASN A 56 3.77 7.63 -0.82
C ASN A 56 2.26 7.70 -0.64
N VAL A 57 1.79 7.56 0.60
CA VAL A 57 0.41 7.84 0.99
C VAL A 57 0.37 9.16 1.76
N THR A 58 -0.48 10.07 1.32
CA THR A 58 -0.71 11.35 2.02
C THR A 58 -1.98 11.26 2.84
N CYS A 59 -1.87 11.50 4.13
CA CYS A 59 -2.98 11.48 5.08
C CYS A 59 -3.21 12.87 5.65
N SER A 60 -4.47 13.25 5.87
CA SER A 60 -4.78 14.30 6.84
C SER A 60 -4.42 13.84 8.26
N ALA A 61 -4.34 14.79 9.20
CA ALA A 61 -4.06 14.47 10.60
C ALA A 61 -5.05 13.45 11.20
N ASP A 62 -6.32 13.51 10.80
CA ASP A 62 -7.37 12.61 11.28
C ASP A 62 -7.28 11.20 10.63
N GLU A 63 -6.77 11.11 9.41
CA GLU A 63 -6.57 9.84 8.71
C GLU A 63 -5.29 9.13 9.12
N ALA A 64 -4.25 9.88 9.49
CA ALA A 64 -2.91 9.36 9.78
C ALA A 64 -2.92 8.29 10.88
N ARG A 65 -3.74 8.49 11.92
CA ARG A 65 -3.90 7.51 13.01
C ARG A 65 -4.45 6.18 12.50
N ASP A 66 -5.59 6.23 11.80
CA ASP A 66 -6.26 5.04 11.31
C ASP A 66 -5.40 4.33 10.26
N TYR A 67 -4.72 5.08 9.38
CA TYR A 67 -3.78 4.55 8.40
C TYR A 67 -2.65 3.73 9.04
N LEU A 68 -1.97 4.30 10.04
CA LEU A 68 -0.85 3.63 10.73
C LEU A 68 -1.32 2.36 11.44
N LEU A 69 -2.43 2.44 12.17
CA LEU A 69 -2.94 1.28 12.90
C LEU A 69 -3.38 0.15 11.96
N LEU A 70 -4.03 0.49 10.83
CA LEU A 70 -4.50 -0.51 9.86
C LEU A 70 -3.36 -1.15 9.06
N ASN A 71 -2.41 -0.34 8.55
CA ASN A 71 -1.40 -0.84 7.60
C ASN A 71 -0.07 -1.21 8.26
N PHE A 72 0.35 -0.51 9.31
CA PHE A 72 1.64 -0.74 9.95
C PHE A 72 1.52 -1.71 11.14
N TYR A 73 0.55 -1.47 12.02
CA TYR A 73 0.31 -2.34 13.17
C TYR A 73 -0.62 -3.52 12.87
N GLY A 74 -1.33 -3.49 11.73
CA GLY A 74 -2.16 -4.61 11.26
C GLY A 74 -3.48 -4.78 12.02
N TYR A 75 -3.97 -3.73 12.69
CA TYR A 75 -5.28 -3.74 13.31
C TYR A 75 -6.38 -3.90 12.26
N SER A 76 -7.48 -4.54 12.64
CA SER A 76 -8.73 -4.56 11.89
C SER A 76 -9.62 -3.36 12.25
N GLU A 77 -10.57 -3.03 11.37
CA GLU A 77 -11.60 -2.01 11.66
C GLU A 77 -12.38 -2.29 12.96
N GLU A 78 -12.63 -3.57 13.27
CA GLU A 78 -13.32 -3.99 14.50
C GLU A 78 -12.48 -3.70 15.76
N GLU A 79 -11.17 -3.91 15.68
CA GLU A 79 -10.26 -3.62 16.79
C GLU A 79 -10.12 -2.11 17.00
N LEU A 80 -10.07 -1.31 15.93
CA LEU A 80 -10.08 0.16 16.01
C LEU A 80 -11.34 0.70 16.69
N ALA A 81 -12.50 0.06 16.47
CA ALA A 81 -13.76 0.45 17.08
C ALA A 81 -13.89 0.03 18.56
N SER A 82 -13.00 -0.85 19.05
CA SER A 82 -13.07 -1.40 20.41
C SER A 82 -11.94 -0.85 21.28
N GLN A 83 -10.77 -1.47 21.23
CA GLN A 83 -9.62 -1.08 22.03
C GLN A 83 -8.32 -1.36 21.28
N VAL A 84 -7.57 -0.29 21.03
CA VAL A 84 -6.18 -0.33 20.57
C VAL A 84 -5.27 -0.42 21.80
N GLU A 85 -4.14 -1.13 21.67
CA GLU A 85 -3.15 -1.18 22.75
C GLU A 85 -2.61 0.23 23.05
N ALA A 86 -2.47 0.55 24.34
CA ALA A 86 -2.10 1.90 24.76
C ALA A 86 -0.65 2.28 24.37
N GLU A 87 0.21 1.26 24.16
CA GLU A 87 1.57 1.46 23.68
C GLU A 87 1.55 1.87 22.20
N ASP A 88 0.80 1.15 21.37
CA ASP A 88 0.61 1.46 19.94
C ASP A 88 -0.04 2.84 19.72
N GLU A 89 -1.09 3.19 20.48
CA GLU A 89 -1.71 4.52 20.42
C GLU A 89 -0.71 5.64 20.69
N LYS A 90 0.19 5.41 21.65
CA LYS A 90 1.19 6.40 22.02
C LYS A 90 2.24 6.54 20.92
N GLU A 91 2.74 5.43 20.39
CA GLU A 91 3.71 5.45 19.29
C GLU A 91 3.12 6.13 18.05
N VAL A 92 1.88 5.80 17.67
CA VAL A 92 1.17 6.46 16.57
C VAL A 92 1.02 7.96 16.80
N ALA A 93 0.65 8.38 18.02
CA ALA A 93 0.53 9.80 18.34
C ALA A 93 1.87 10.54 18.29
N ASP A 94 2.95 9.91 18.77
CA ASP A 94 4.30 10.49 18.75
C ASP A 94 4.81 10.62 17.30
N GLU A 95 4.61 9.59 16.45
CA GLU A 95 4.96 9.59 15.01
C GLU A 95 4.22 10.69 14.25
N ILE A 96 2.89 10.80 14.43
CA ILE A 96 2.07 11.83 13.80
C ILE A 96 2.51 13.23 14.25
N ALA A 97 2.83 13.40 15.53
CA ALA A 97 3.29 14.68 16.06
C ALA A 97 4.63 15.11 15.45
N GLU A 98 5.54 14.17 15.16
CA GLU A 98 6.80 14.44 14.46
C GLU A 98 6.57 14.82 13.00
N LEU A 99 5.73 14.08 12.27
CA LEU A 99 5.45 14.32 10.85
C LEU A 99 4.69 15.64 10.60
N LEU A 100 3.78 15.98 11.51
CA LEU A 100 3.02 17.25 11.46
C LEU A 100 3.74 18.41 12.15
N ALA A 101 4.96 18.18 12.67
CA ALA A 101 5.77 19.26 13.21
C ALA A 101 6.03 20.34 12.14
N GLU A 102 6.34 21.55 12.60
CA GLU A 102 6.64 22.70 11.73
C GLU A 102 5.47 23.25 10.89
N GLY A 103 4.24 22.77 11.14
CA GLY A 103 3.02 23.33 10.57
C GLY A 103 2.56 22.66 9.28
N ASN A 104 2.92 21.39 9.07
CA ASN A 104 2.37 20.59 7.98
C ASN A 104 0.91 20.21 8.29
N ASP A 105 0.04 20.36 7.31
CA ASP A 105 -1.38 19.97 7.42
C ASP A 105 -1.62 18.49 7.07
N VAL A 106 -0.61 17.82 6.53
CA VAL A 106 -0.67 16.43 6.06
C VAL A 106 0.56 15.66 6.50
N ALA A 107 0.36 14.37 6.80
CA ALA A 107 1.42 13.40 7.03
C ALA A 107 1.64 12.59 5.74
N VAL A 108 2.90 12.33 5.39
CA VAL A 108 3.25 11.50 4.23
C VAL A 108 3.98 10.27 4.73
N PHE A 109 3.45 9.10 4.39
CA PHE A 109 3.99 7.81 4.77
C PHE A 109 4.51 7.07 3.54
N GLU A 110 5.65 6.40 3.68
CA GLU A 110 6.07 5.39 2.72
C GLU A 110 5.18 4.15 2.89
N HIS A 111 4.64 3.66 1.78
CA HIS A 111 3.75 2.51 1.70
C HIS A 111 4.34 1.49 0.74
N GLU A 112 4.53 0.28 1.22
CA GLU A 112 5.15 -0.80 0.44
C GLU A 112 4.08 -1.69 -0.17
N ILE A 113 4.20 -1.96 -1.48
CA ILE A 113 3.33 -2.86 -2.21
C ILE A 113 4.15 -4.06 -2.69
N ALA A 114 3.90 -5.22 -2.10
CA ALA A 114 4.52 -6.47 -2.50
C ALA A 114 3.87 -7.02 -3.79
N LEU A 115 4.55 -6.88 -4.93
CA LEU A 115 4.11 -7.46 -6.20
C LEU A 115 4.08 -8.98 -6.14
N GLN A 116 2.97 -9.54 -6.62
CA GLN A 116 2.76 -10.98 -6.59
C GLN A 116 3.51 -11.68 -7.74
N ILE A 117 3.93 -12.92 -7.50
CA ILE A 117 4.52 -13.78 -8.53
C ILE A 117 3.39 -14.54 -9.23
N CYS A 118 3.45 -14.63 -10.57
CA CYS A 118 2.55 -15.47 -11.35
C CYS A 118 3.26 -16.76 -11.78
N THR A 119 2.56 -17.89 -11.85
CA THR A 119 3.16 -19.15 -12.35
C THR A 119 3.10 -19.28 -13.86
N ASP A 120 2.20 -18.54 -14.51
CA ASP A 120 2.02 -18.52 -15.95
C ASP A 120 2.46 -17.17 -16.54
N CYS A 121 3.61 -17.20 -17.20
CA CYS A 121 4.21 -16.06 -17.87
C CYS A 121 4.05 -16.09 -19.39
N GLY A 122 3.18 -16.97 -19.89
CA GLY A 122 3.00 -17.15 -21.33
C GLY A 122 4.28 -17.58 -22.03
N ILE A 123 5.12 -18.38 -21.36
CA ILE A 123 6.11 -19.18 -22.07
C ILE A 123 5.33 -20.39 -22.60
N ASP A 124 4.74 -20.24 -23.77
CA ASP A 124 4.49 -21.42 -24.60
C ASP A 124 5.86 -22.08 -24.80
N ASP A 125 6.00 -23.29 -24.29
CA ASP A 125 7.18 -24.12 -24.45
C ASP A 125 7.25 -24.57 -25.93
N GLU A 126 7.58 -23.66 -26.84
CA GLU A 126 7.89 -23.96 -28.25
C GLU A 126 9.28 -24.63 -28.40
N SER A 127 9.75 -25.31 -27.36
CA SER A 127 11.04 -26.02 -27.35
C SER A 127 10.86 -27.54 -27.35
N ASN A 128 9.91 -28.08 -28.13
CA ASN A 128 10.01 -29.49 -28.56
C ASN A 128 9.14 -29.83 -29.79
N GLN A 129 9.44 -29.18 -30.92
CA GLN A 129 9.10 -29.73 -32.24
C GLN A 129 10.37 -29.74 -33.10
N ALA A 130 11.17 -30.79 -32.97
CA ALA A 130 12.14 -31.23 -33.97
C ALA A 130 12.42 -32.73 -33.83
#